data_AF-A0A7N2LPM7-F1
#
_entry.id   AF-A0A7N2LPM7-F1
#
_cell.length_a   1.000
_cell.length_b   1.000
_cell.length_c   1.000
_cell.angle_alpha   90.00
_cell.angle_beta   90.00
_cell.angle_gamma   90.00
#
_symmetry.space_group_name_H-M   'P 1'
#
loop_
_entity.id
_entity.type
_entity.pdbx_description
1 polymer ?
#
loop_
_entity_poly.entity_id
_entity_poly.type
_entity_poly.pdbx_seq_one_letter_code
_entity_poly.pdbx_strand_id
1 'polypeptide(L)'
;MPDLSCDLGEEDVTEDTGTPMHGNADEDCSRNDELHHSDDDELNAEAWEIRVTLELKRKLAGPWQTSIILKLMGRPLGYRALQTRLAGIWRPSGMMHLIDIGYGFFIMRFDEVKDYHHALMDGPWFVGD
;
A
#
# COMPACT_ATOMS: atom_id res chain seq x y z
N MET A 1 39.40 -69.77 -4.64
CA MET A 1 39.71 -68.66 -3.71
C MET A 1 39.30 -67.35 -4.37
N PRO A 2 38.93 -66.33 -3.58
CA PRO A 2 37.72 -65.53 -3.77
C PRO A 2 37.93 -64.23 -4.59
N ASP A 3 36.79 -63.56 -4.85
CA ASP A 3 36.57 -62.09 -4.74
C ASP A 3 37.35 -61.19 -5.74
N LEU A 4 36.73 -60.49 -6.72
CA LEU A 4 35.68 -59.45 -6.76
C LEU A 4 35.93 -58.19 -5.92
N SER A 5 36.75 -57.27 -6.44
CA SER A 5 36.29 -55.91 -6.84
C SER A 5 37.43 -54.87 -6.91
N CYS A 6 37.77 -54.46 -8.12
CA CYS A 6 38.17 -53.10 -8.56
C CYS A 6 37.64 -53.02 -10.01
N ASP A 7 37.10 -51.93 -10.54
CA ASP A 7 37.60 -50.57 -10.52
C ASP A 7 36.51 -49.62 -11.04
N LEU A 8 36.66 -48.34 -10.72
CA LEU A 8 35.82 -47.24 -11.19
C LEU A 8 36.08 -46.98 -12.68
N GLY A 9 35.03 -46.72 -13.45
CA GLY A 9 35.14 -46.37 -14.86
C GLY A 9 33.95 -45.53 -15.34
N GLU A 10 34.28 -44.35 -15.83
CA GLU A 10 33.46 -43.25 -16.36
C GLU A 10 32.43 -43.63 -17.43
N GLU A 11 31.30 -42.93 -17.46
CA GLU A 11 30.59 -42.61 -18.70
C GLU A 11 29.95 -41.20 -18.65
N ASP A 12 30.15 -40.47 -19.75
CA ASP A 12 29.90 -39.05 -19.98
C ASP A 12 28.55 -38.82 -20.71
N VAL A 13 28.20 -37.54 -20.88
CA VAL A 13 27.33 -36.90 -21.87
C VAL A 13 25.84 -36.71 -21.51
N THR A 14 25.45 -35.48 -21.13
CA THR A 14 24.76 -34.50 -22.02
C THR A 14 24.38 -33.21 -21.26
N GLU A 15 24.62 -32.07 -21.91
CA GLU A 15 24.21 -30.71 -21.52
C GLU A 15 22.70 -30.59 -21.22
N ASP A 16 22.35 -29.95 -20.11
CA ASP A 16 21.07 -29.23 -19.97
C ASP A 16 21.33 -27.81 -19.47
N THR A 17 21.06 -26.86 -20.34
CA THR A 17 21.16 -25.43 -20.12
C THR A 17 20.12 -24.98 -19.08
N GLY A 18 20.57 -24.79 -17.84
CA GLY A 18 19.77 -24.17 -16.79
C GLY A 18 19.39 -22.72 -17.16
N THR A 19 18.12 -22.51 -17.51
CA THR A 19 17.55 -21.18 -17.70
C THR A 19 17.38 -20.50 -16.33
N PRO A 20 17.90 -19.28 -16.11
CA PRO A 20 17.71 -18.58 -14.83
C PRO A 20 16.25 -18.13 -14.69
N MET A 21 15.56 -18.69 -13.70
CA MET A 21 14.23 -18.24 -13.28
C MET A 21 14.34 -16.80 -12.76
N HIS A 22 13.95 -15.84 -13.59
CA HIS A 22 13.67 -14.47 -13.18
C HIS A 22 12.47 -14.50 -12.22
N GLY A 23 12.72 -14.35 -10.92
CA GLY A 23 11.69 -14.11 -9.93
C GLY A 23 11.23 -12.66 -10.00
N ASN A 24 10.30 -12.35 -10.90
CA ASN A 24 9.50 -11.14 -10.81
C ASN A 24 8.36 -11.40 -9.82
N ALA A 25 8.52 -10.96 -8.58
CA ALA A 25 7.45 -10.90 -7.60
C ALA A 25 6.68 -9.58 -7.80
N ASP A 26 5.99 -9.45 -8.93
CA ASP A 26 4.87 -8.52 -9.04
C ASP A 26 3.66 -9.22 -8.41
N GLU A 27 3.56 -9.15 -7.07
CA GLU A 27 2.33 -9.53 -6.36
C GLU A 27 1.24 -8.50 -6.70
N ASP A 28 0.55 -8.71 -7.83
CA ASP A 28 -0.64 -7.96 -8.20
C ASP A 28 -1.78 -8.33 -7.23
N CYS A 29 -2.04 -7.46 -6.25
CA CYS A 29 -3.28 -7.49 -5.49
C CYS A 29 -4.43 -7.02 -6.38
N SER A 30 -4.85 -7.86 -7.34
CA SER A 30 -6.10 -7.70 -8.07
C SER A 30 -7.27 -7.97 -7.13
N ARG A 31 -7.66 -6.95 -6.36
CA ARG A 31 -8.97 -6.88 -5.74
C ARG A 31 -9.95 -6.54 -6.87
N ASN A 32 -10.74 -7.54 -7.29
CA ASN A 32 -11.81 -7.37 -8.27
C ASN A 32 -12.73 -6.22 -7.82
N ASP A 33 -12.63 -5.08 -8.50
CA ASP A 33 -13.42 -3.86 -8.27
C ASP A 33 -14.59 -3.82 -9.26
N GLU A 34 -15.22 -4.97 -9.51
CA GLU A 34 -16.41 -5.07 -10.36
C GLU A 34 -17.63 -4.61 -9.56
N LEU A 35 -17.86 -3.30 -9.58
CA LEU A 35 -19.14 -2.72 -9.21
C LEU A 35 -20.16 -3.13 -10.29
N HIS A 36 -20.98 -4.15 -10.01
CA HIS A 36 -22.18 -4.43 -10.79
C HIS A 36 -23.13 -3.24 -10.66
N HIS A 37 -23.15 -2.37 -11.68
CA HIS A 37 -24.23 -1.42 -11.88
C HIS A 37 -25.43 -2.22 -12.36
N SER A 38 -26.44 -2.39 -11.51
CA SER A 38 -27.72 -2.95 -11.95
C SER A 38 -28.40 -1.90 -12.83
N ASP A 39 -28.55 -2.19 -14.12
CA ASP A 39 -29.15 -1.31 -15.15
C ASP A 39 -30.67 -1.07 -14.99
N ASP A 40 -31.21 -1.14 -13.76
CA ASP A 40 -32.65 -1.07 -13.48
C ASP A 40 -33.07 0.23 -12.75
N ASP A 41 -32.54 1.39 -13.18
CA ASP A 41 -33.07 2.69 -12.74
C ASP A 41 -33.45 3.56 -13.96
N GLU A 42 -34.71 3.43 -14.38
CA GLU A 42 -35.37 4.34 -15.31
C GLU A 42 -35.64 5.68 -14.63
N LEU A 43 -34.62 6.50 -14.31
CA LEU A 43 -34.77 7.92 -14.02
C LEU A 43 -33.52 8.78 -14.32
N ASN A 44 -33.76 9.80 -15.15
CA ASN A 44 -33.03 11.06 -15.37
C ASN A 44 -31.97 11.11 -16.50
N ALA A 45 -32.40 11.67 -17.64
CA ALA A 45 -31.63 11.89 -18.87
C ALA A 45 -30.50 12.95 -18.79
N GLU A 46 -29.99 13.28 -17.59
CA GLU A 46 -28.87 14.21 -17.41
C GLU A 46 -27.85 13.72 -16.35
N ALA A 47 -27.76 12.40 -16.13
CA ALA A 47 -26.64 11.85 -15.36
C ALA A 47 -25.36 11.89 -16.20
N TRP A 48 -24.42 12.78 -15.85
CA TRP A 48 -23.07 12.72 -16.41
C TRP A 48 -22.28 11.65 -15.67
N GLU A 49 -21.90 10.59 -16.39
CA GLU A 49 -21.04 9.54 -15.86
C GLU A 49 -19.57 9.90 -16.13
N ILE A 50 -18.75 10.06 -15.08
CA ILE A 50 -17.29 10.09 -15.25
C ILE A 50 -16.77 8.66 -15.26
N ARG A 51 -16.35 8.21 -16.42
CA ARG A 51 -15.64 6.93 -16.57
C ARG A 51 -14.20 7.08 -16.11
N VAL A 52 -13.84 6.42 -15.01
CA VAL A 52 -12.47 6.39 -14.48
C VAL A 52 -11.85 5.03 -14.80
N THR A 53 -10.84 5.00 -15.65
CA THR A 53 -10.09 3.77 -15.97
C THR A 53 -9.29 3.29 -14.75
N LEU A 54 -8.94 2.00 -14.72
CA LEU A 54 -8.09 1.44 -13.66
C LEU A 54 -6.74 2.17 -13.56
N GLU A 55 -6.13 2.49 -14.70
CA GLU A 55 -4.88 3.27 -14.77
C GLU A 55 -5.06 4.65 -14.13
N LEU A 56 -6.17 5.33 -14.42
CA LEU A 56 -6.48 6.63 -13.84
C LEU A 56 -6.74 6.51 -12.33
N LYS A 57 -7.46 5.49 -11.87
CA LYS A 57 -7.63 5.21 -10.42
C LYS A 57 -6.27 5.04 -9.73
N ARG A 58 -5.37 4.22 -10.29
CA ARG A 58 -4.01 4.00 -9.75
C ARG A 58 -3.21 5.31 -9.71
N LYS A 59 -3.26 6.10 -10.78
CA LYS A 59 -2.60 7.40 -10.86
C LYS A 59 -3.12 8.40 -9.82
N LEU A 60 -4.44 8.44 -9.61
CA LEU A 60 -5.07 9.28 -8.59
C LEU A 60 -4.76 8.81 -7.17
N ALA A 61 -4.60 7.49 -6.95
CA ALA A 61 -4.22 6.92 -5.67
C ALA A 61 -2.74 7.13 -5.32
N GLY A 62 -1.86 7.27 -6.31
CA GLY A 62 -0.41 7.43 -6.14
C GLY A 62 0.02 8.37 -5.01
N PRO A 63 -0.45 9.64 -5.00
CA PRO A 63 -0.08 10.61 -3.95
C PRO A 63 -0.53 10.26 -2.53
N TRP A 64 -1.46 9.31 -2.38
CA TRP A 64 -2.09 8.95 -1.10
C TRP A 64 -1.58 7.62 -0.53
N GLN A 65 -0.63 6.96 -1.20
CA GLN A 65 -0.10 5.66 -0.76
C GLN A 65 0.59 5.70 0.60
N THR A 66 1.20 6.83 0.95
CA THR A 66 1.86 7.08 2.25
C THR A 66 1.02 8.01 3.14
N SER A 67 -0.31 7.86 3.08
CA SER A 67 -1.24 8.74 3.81
C SER A 67 -2.11 7.98 4.81
N ILE A 68 -2.35 8.59 5.97
CA ILE A 68 -3.22 8.08 7.03
C ILE A 68 -4.39 9.04 7.22
N ILE A 69 -5.61 8.50 7.28
CA ILE A 69 -6.80 9.27 7.64
C ILE A 69 -6.96 9.27 9.16
N LEU A 70 -7.06 10.47 9.73
CA LEU A 70 -7.18 10.71 11.16
C LEU A 70 -8.54 11.30 11.48
N LYS A 71 -9.16 10.85 12.57
CA LYS A 71 -10.41 11.40 13.08
C LYS A 71 -10.17 12.04 14.44
N LEU A 72 -10.40 13.35 14.56
CA LEU A 72 -10.44 14.01 15.85
C LEU A 72 -11.75 13.69 16.56
N MET A 73 -11.62 13.19 17.78
CA MET A 73 -12.71 12.94 18.71
C MET A 73 -12.78 14.07 19.74
N GLY A 74 -13.99 14.51 20.07
CA GLY A 74 -14.22 15.53 21.11
C GLY A 74 -14.06 16.97 20.63
N ARG A 75 -13.39 17.81 21.43
CA ARG A 75 -13.25 19.24 21.13
C ARG A 75 -12.32 19.44 19.92
N PRO A 76 -12.71 20.25 18.93
CA PRO A 76 -11.85 20.49 17.77
C PRO A 76 -10.52 21.11 18.22
N LEU A 77 -9.42 20.48 17.80
CA LEU A 77 -8.07 21.02 17.88
C LEU A 77 -7.80 21.89 16.65
N GLY A 78 -7.17 23.04 16.85
CA GLY A 78 -6.70 23.86 15.74
C GLY A 78 -5.64 23.11 14.92
N TYR A 79 -5.62 23.34 13.60
CA TYR A 79 -4.71 22.68 12.66
C TYR A 79 -3.25 22.62 13.15
N ARG A 80 -2.68 23.77 13.57
CA ARG A 80 -1.30 23.83 14.06
C ARG A 80 -1.08 23.00 15.32
N ALA A 81 -2.03 23.02 16.24
CA ALA A 81 -1.94 22.25 17.48
C ALA A 81 -1.98 20.75 17.20
N LEU A 82 -2.84 20.31 16.28
CA LEU A 82 -2.88 18.92 15.82
C LEU A 82 -1.55 18.52 15.17
N GLN A 83 -1.06 19.33 14.22
CA GLN A 83 0.19 19.06 13.52
C GLN A 83 1.37 18.95 14.50
N THR A 84 1.48 19.86 15.48
CA THR A 84 2.53 19.80 16.50
C THR A 84 2.39 18.57 17.41
N ARG A 85 1.17 18.22 17.83
CA ARG A 85 0.95 17.00 18.64
C ARG A 85 1.40 15.75 17.89
N LEU A 86 0.97 15.59 16.64
CA LEU A 86 1.33 14.43 15.80
C LEU A 86 2.84 14.34 15.55
N ALA A 87 3.51 15.48 15.32
CA ALA A 87 4.96 15.53 15.19
C ALA A 87 5.67 15.06 16.47
N GLY A 88 5.14 15.44 17.64
CA GLY A 88 5.71 15.05 18.93
C GLY A 88 5.54 13.56 19.25
N ILE A 89 4.41 12.97 18.84
CA ILE A 89 4.08 11.57 19.07
C ILE A 89 4.91 10.66 18.15
N TRP A 90 4.86 10.91 16.84
CA TRP A 90 5.48 10.02 15.85
C TRP A 90 6.93 10.34 15.56
N ARG A 91 7.37 11.58 15.86
CA ARG A 91 8.76 12.03 15.64
C ARG A 91 9.29 11.62 14.27
N PRO A 92 8.60 11.99 13.18
CA PRO A 92 8.97 11.56 11.84
C PRO A 92 10.39 12.02 11.50
N SER A 93 11.09 11.18 10.73
CA SER A 93 12.42 11.50 10.22
C SER A 93 12.37 12.46 9.03
N GLY A 94 11.31 12.37 8.22
CA GLY A 94 11.03 13.23 7.08
C GLY A 94 9.95 14.28 7.35
N MET A 95 9.54 14.97 6.28
CA MET A 95 8.46 15.94 6.36
C MET A 95 7.10 15.24 6.33
N MET A 96 6.14 15.83 7.05
CA MET A 96 4.77 15.36 7.09
C MET A 96 3.82 16.51 6.75
N HIS A 97 2.76 16.18 6.01
CA HIS A 97 1.76 17.11 5.52
C HIS A 97 0.40 16.78 6.09
N LEU A 98 -0.18 17.73 6.83
CA LEU A 98 -1.54 17.60 7.35
C LEU A 98 -2.51 18.30 6.38
N ILE A 99 -3.60 17.64 6.03
CA ILE A 99 -4.62 18.14 5.11
C ILE A 99 -5.97 18.02 5.82
N ASP A 100 -6.71 19.12 5.92
CA ASP A 100 -8.08 19.12 6.47
C ASP A 100 -9.06 18.75 5.35
N ILE A 101 -9.81 17.66 5.55
CA ILE A 101 -10.85 17.19 4.63
C ILE A 101 -12.27 17.45 5.18
N GLY A 102 -12.38 18.16 6.31
CA GLY A 102 -13.63 18.57 6.92
C GLY A 102 -14.18 17.57 7.93
N TYR A 103 -15.20 17.99 8.67
CA TYR A 103 -15.91 17.18 9.68
C TYR A 103 -14.99 16.55 10.74
N GLY A 104 -13.87 17.20 11.04
CA GLY A 104 -12.87 16.72 11.98
C GLY A 104 -12.07 15.52 11.48
N PHE A 105 -12.07 15.26 10.17
CA PHE A 105 -11.18 14.31 9.52
C PHE A 105 -10.01 15.04 8.88
N PHE A 106 -8.85 14.40 8.95
CA PHE A 106 -7.61 14.92 8.41
C PHE A 106 -6.88 13.81 7.66
N ILE A 107 -6.09 14.18 6.66
CA ILE A 107 -5.13 13.28 6.04
C ILE A 107 -3.75 13.72 6.49
N MET A 108 -2.98 12.79 7.06
CA MET A 108 -1.55 12.96 7.25
C MET A 108 -0.82 12.22 6.14
N ARG A 109 -0.08 12.94 5.28
CA ARG A 109 0.81 12.35 4.27
C ARG A 109 2.25 12.43 4.74
N PHE A 110 2.99 11.35 4.55
CA PHE A 110 4.41 11.26 4.87
C PHE A 110 5.23 11.21 3.59
N ASP A 111 6.37 11.89 3.58
CA ASP A 111 7.33 11.80 2.47
C ASP A 111 8.13 10.50 2.54
N GLU A 112 8.37 9.99 3.76
CA GLU A 112 9.10 8.75 4.00
C GLU A 112 8.16 7.59 4.34
N VAL A 113 8.29 6.49 3.59
CA VAL A 113 7.50 5.25 3.80
C VAL A 113 7.72 4.69 5.20
N LYS A 114 8.93 4.84 5.73
CA LYS A 114 9.27 4.41 7.10
C LYS A 114 8.44 5.14 8.16
N ASP A 115 8.27 6.46 8.01
CA ASP A 115 7.49 7.27 8.95
C ASP A 115 5.99 6.93 8.85
N TYR A 116 5.50 6.68 7.64
CA TYR A 116 4.14 6.16 7.43
C TYR A 116 3.92 4.84 8.19
N HIS A 117 4.80 3.85 8.01
CA HIS A 117 4.69 2.58 8.73
C HIS A 117 4.82 2.76 10.23
N HIS A 118 5.72 3.62 10.69
CA HIS A 118 5.89 3.89 12.12
C HIS A 118 4.61 4.48 12.73
N ALA A 119 4.01 5.48 12.08
CA ALA A 119 2.75 6.07 12.51
C ALA A 119 1.59 5.06 12.49
N LEU A 120 1.60 4.12 11.54
CA LEU A 120 0.60 3.07 11.37
C LEU A 120 0.83 1.83 12.23
N MET A 121 1.99 1.58 12.82
CA MET A 121 2.23 0.30 13.51
C MET A 121 2.71 0.50 14.95
N ASP A 122 3.59 1.47 15.14
CA ASP A 122 4.31 1.65 16.41
C ASP A 122 3.76 2.81 17.24
N GLY A 123 3.00 3.71 16.60
CA GLY A 123 2.43 4.89 17.23
C GLY A 123 1.15 4.61 18.03
N PRO A 124 0.87 5.39 19.09
CA PRO A 124 -0.42 5.33 19.76
C PRO A 124 -1.54 5.80 18.81
N TRP A 125 -2.47 4.90 18.53
CA TRP A 125 -3.64 5.16 17.66
C TRP A 125 -4.71 6.04 18.30
N PHE A 126 -4.72 6.07 19.62
CA PHE A 126 -5.62 6.88 20.42
C PHE A 126 -4.79 7.69 21.40
N VAL A 127 -4.90 9.01 21.30
CA VAL A 127 -4.23 9.94 22.20
C VAL A 127 -5.33 10.71 22.93
N GLY A 128 -5.57 10.30 24.17
CA GLY A 128 -6.38 11.05 25.13
C GLY A 128 -5.55 12.17 25.76
N ASP A 129 -6.25 13.14 26.34
CA ASP A 129 -5.64 14.14 27.24
C ASP A 129 -5.37 13.53 28.62
#